data_AF-X1NP41-F1
#
_entry.id   AF-X1NP41-F1
#
_cell.length_a   1.000
_cell.length_b   1.000
_cell.length_c   1.000
_cell.angle_alpha   90.00
_cell.angle_beta   90.00
_cell.angle_gamma   90.00
#
_symmetry.space_group_name_H-M   'P 1'
#
loop_
_entity.id
_entity.type
_entity.pdbx_description
1 polymer ?
#
loop_
_entity_poly.entity_id
_entity_poly.type
_entity_poly.pdbx_seq_one_letter_code
_entity_poly.pdbx_strand_id
1 'polypeptide(L)'
;FEVSYIFKLTGVKREDLEYGFSSQPFSGIETLKPILGAIFQEQEFQVGDKLLIPGIGSLACTGVETLAGLEGKVFVVSLVGSNAKTEFVIKENLGLPLRLTIINVEGNRDLEIKLIEYETR
;
A
#
# COMPACT_ATOMS: atom_id res chain seq x y z
N PHE A 1 -5.58 -0.81 -26.41
CA PHE A 1 -5.71 -1.58 -25.17
C PHE A 1 -6.40 -0.69 -24.17
N GLU A 2 -7.61 -1.06 -23.77
CA GLU A 2 -8.36 -0.39 -22.71
C GLU A 2 -8.22 -1.20 -21.43
N VAL A 3 -7.98 -0.53 -20.30
CA VAL A 3 -7.84 -1.20 -19.01
C VAL A 3 -8.72 -0.49 -17.98
N SER A 4 -9.58 -1.28 -17.34
CA SER A 4 -10.54 -0.81 -16.34
C SER A 4 -10.22 -1.42 -14.98
N TYR A 5 -10.32 -0.61 -13.93
CA TYR A 5 -10.03 -0.98 -12.55
C TYR A 5 -11.14 -0.47 -11.65
N ILE A 6 -11.65 -1.31 -10.75
CA ILE A 6 -12.60 -0.89 -9.73
C ILE A 6 -11.98 -1.14 -8.36
N PHE A 7 -11.89 -0.08 -7.56
CA PHE A 7 -11.40 -0.12 -6.19
C PHE A 7 -12.55 0.00 -5.20
N LYS A 8 -12.49 -0.79 -4.13
CA LYS A 8 -13.31 -0.63 -2.94
C LYS A 8 -12.51 0.12 -1.88
N LEU A 9 -13.12 1.17 -1.35
CA LEU A 9 -12.61 1.94 -0.21
C LEU A 9 -13.42 1.60 1.05
N THR A 10 -12.74 1.28 2.15
CA THR A 10 -13.34 1.01 3.46
C THR A 10 -12.56 1.75 4.56
N GLY A 11 -13.23 1.98 5.70
CA GLY A 11 -12.65 2.74 6.82
C GLY A 11 -12.83 4.26 6.73
N VAL A 12 -13.51 4.76 5.69
CA VAL A 12 -13.78 6.19 5.48
C VAL A 12 -15.27 6.46 5.62
N LYS A 13 -15.64 7.53 6.33
CA LYS A 13 -17.03 8.00 6.33
C LYS A 13 -17.28 8.78 5.05
N ARG A 14 -18.50 8.68 4.50
CA ARG A 14 -18.87 9.38 3.27
C ARG A 14 -18.61 10.90 3.34
N GLU A 15 -18.77 11.48 4.52
CA GLU A 15 -18.52 12.88 4.85
C GLU A 15 -17.06 13.28 4.57
N ASP A 16 -16.10 12.40 4.88
CA ASP A 16 -14.66 12.65 4.70
C ASP A 16 -14.27 12.68 3.20
N LEU A 17 -15.10 12.09 2.32
CA LEU A 17 -14.89 12.12 0.87
C LEU A 17 -15.32 13.44 0.24
N GLU A 18 -16.31 14.12 0.82
CA GLU A 18 -16.92 15.34 0.28
C GLU A 18 -16.12 16.60 0.61
N TYR A 19 -15.36 16.60 1.72
CA TYR A 19 -14.58 17.74 2.18
C TYR A 19 -13.06 17.62 1.92
N GLY A 20 -12.65 16.58 1.19
CA GLY A 20 -11.25 16.24 1.00
C GLY A 20 -10.65 15.66 2.29
N PHE A 21 -9.81 14.64 2.15
CA PHE A 21 -9.05 14.04 3.26
C PHE A 21 -8.13 15.10 3.89
N SER A 22 -8.66 15.88 4.84
CA SER A 22 -7.93 16.94 5.56
C SER A 22 -7.17 16.42 6.77
N SER A 23 -7.20 15.11 7.01
CA SER A 23 -6.54 14.50 8.16
C SER A 23 -5.11 14.07 7.83
N GLN A 24 -4.24 14.32 8.81
CA GLN A 24 -2.80 14.03 8.86
C GLN A 24 -2.29 12.58 8.61
N PRO A 25 -3.07 11.47 8.60
CA PRO A 25 -2.54 10.12 8.35
C PRO A 25 -1.77 9.92 7.03
N PHE A 26 -1.96 10.80 6.05
CA PHE A 26 -1.30 10.67 4.74
C PHE A 26 0.11 11.26 4.66
N SER A 27 0.50 12.16 5.57
CA SER A 27 1.79 12.87 5.49
C SER A 27 3.02 11.93 5.49
N GLY A 28 2.97 10.85 6.27
CA GLY A 28 4.02 9.82 6.27
C GLY A 28 4.06 9.00 4.98
N ILE A 29 2.90 8.69 4.38
CA ILE A 29 2.79 7.95 3.12
C ILE A 29 3.22 8.82 1.93
N GLU A 30 2.88 10.10 1.94
CA GLU A 30 3.30 11.05 0.90
C GLU A 30 4.83 11.16 0.83
N THR A 31 5.49 11.17 1.99
CA THR A 31 6.95 11.17 2.09
C THR A 31 7.56 9.84 1.61
N LEU A 32 6.88 8.72 1.87
CA LEU A 32 7.33 7.38 1.46
C LEU A 32 7.14 7.11 -0.04
N LYS A 33 6.12 7.69 -0.67
CA LYS A 33 5.73 7.41 -2.06
C LYS A 33 6.89 7.49 -3.06
N PRO A 34 7.70 8.57 -3.11
CA PRO A 34 8.83 8.63 -4.04
C PRO A 34 9.93 7.60 -3.72
N ILE A 35 10.15 7.30 -2.44
CA ILE A 35 11.19 6.37 -1.97
C ILE A 35 10.82 4.93 -2.32
N LEU A 36 9.58 4.54 -2.05
CA LEU A 36 9.05 3.23 -2.43
C LEU A 36 9.05 3.07 -3.94
N GLY A 37 8.70 4.13 -4.69
CA GLY A 37 8.78 4.13 -6.16
C GLY A 37 10.18 3.81 -6.68
N ALA A 38 11.22 4.46 -6.14
CA ALA A 38 12.59 4.20 -6.51
C ALA A 38 13.05 2.77 -6.13
N ILE A 39 12.73 2.33 -4.90
CA ILE A 39 13.08 0.99 -4.42
C ILE A 39 12.49 -0.10 -5.31
N PHE A 40 11.21 -0.01 -5.68
CA PHE A 40 10.56 -1.02 -6.53
C PHE A 40 10.99 -0.97 -8.00
N GLN A 41 11.62 0.13 -8.45
CA GLN A 41 12.20 0.21 -9.78
C GLN A 41 13.58 -0.43 -9.87
N GLU A 42 14.37 -0.33 -8.80
CA GLU A 42 15.77 -0.78 -8.79
C GLU A 42 15.97 -2.17 -8.21
N GLN A 43 15.02 -2.65 -7.40
CA GLN A 43 15.16 -3.89 -6.65
C GLN A 43 13.94 -4.80 -6.81
N GLU A 44 14.22 -6.06 -7.16
CA GLU A 44 13.27 -7.15 -7.03
C GLU A 44 13.35 -7.71 -5.60
N PHE A 45 12.20 -7.91 -4.97
CA PHE A 45 12.08 -8.47 -3.61
C PHE A 45 11.60 -9.90 -3.68
N GLN A 46 12.07 -10.78 -2.82
CA GLN A 46 11.51 -12.11 -2.58
C GLN A 46 10.71 -12.14 -1.28
N VAL A 47 9.78 -13.09 -1.14
CA VAL A 47 9.06 -13.28 0.13
C VAL A 47 10.08 -13.64 1.22
N GLY A 48 10.02 -12.91 2.34
CA GLY A 48 10.98 -13.01 3.43
C GLY A 48 12.03 -11.90 3.41
N ASP A 49 12.19 -11.19 2.30
CA ASP A 49 13.15 -10.09 2.21
C ASP A 49 12.76 -8.93 3.12
N LYS A 50 13.79 -8.30 3.69
CA LYS A 50 13.67 -7.12 4.52
C LYS A 50 14.72 -6.09 4.12
N LEU A 51 14.26 -4.88 3.86
CA LEU A 51 15.09 -3.72 3.61
C LEU A 51 14.94 -2.71 4.75
N LEU A 52 16.06 -2.27 5.30
CA LEU A 52 16.10 -1.13 6.20
C LEU A 52 16.27 0.14 5.36
N ILE A 53 15.43 1.14 5.63
CA ILE A 53 15.48 2.46 4.99
C ILE A 53 16.00 3.44 6.06
N PRO A 54 17.29 3.82 6.02
CA PRO A 54 17.90 4.65 7.05
C PRO A 54 17.13 5.94 7.31
N GLY A 55 16.91 6.26 8.58
CA GLY A 55 16.17 7.46 9.00
C GLY A 55 14.65 7.40 8.81
N ILE A 56 14.12 6.33 8.20
CA ILE A 56 12.70 6.21 7.87
C ILE A 56 12.08 4.99 8.55
N GLY A 57 12.63 3.79 8.36
CA GLY A 57 11.95 2.58 8.81
C GLY A 57 12.48 1.30 8.18
N SER A 58 11.59 0.32 8.06
CA SER A 58 11.84 -0.91 7.34
C SER A 58 10.69 -1.26 6.41
N LEU A 59 11.03 -1.85 5.28
CA LEU A 59 10.13 -2.48 4.32
C LEU A 59 10.38 -3.99 4.36
N ALA A 60 9.33 -4.78 4.53
CA ALA A 60 9.42 -6.24 4.50
C ALA A 60 8.46 -6.81 3.47
N CYS A 61 8.93 -7.71 2.61
CA CYS A 61 8.08 -8.50 1.73
C CYS A 61 7.62 -9.74 2.52
N THR A 62 6.36 -9.76 2.93
CA THR A 62 5.86 -10.75 3.90
C THR A 62 5.11 -11.90 3.25
N GLY A 63 4.73 -11.79 1.98
CA GLY A 63 3.98 -12.84 1.30
C GLY A 63 3.48 -12.42 -0.08
N VAL A 64 2.51 -13.18 -0.57
CA VAL A 64 1.84 -12.97 -1.84
C VAL A 64 0.33 -12.99 -1.60
N GLU A 65 -0.41 -12.11 -2.27
CA GLU A 65 -1.87 -12.05 -2.22
C GLU A 65 -2.43 -11.95 -3.65
N THR A 66 -3.50 -12.70 -3.94
CA THR A 66 -4.22 -12.62 -5.20
C THR A 66 -5.47 -11.76 -5.04
N LEU A 67 -5.58 -10.69 -5.83
CA LEU A 67 -6.66 -9.71 -5.80
C LEU A 67 -7.19 -9.46 -7.21
N ALA A 68 -8.51 -9.58 -7.41
CA ALA A 68 -9.14 -9.44 -8.73
C ALA A 68 -8.45 -10.29 -9.83
N GLY A 69 -8.01 -11.51 -9.48
CA GLY A 69 -7.28 -12.40 -10.38
C GLY A 69 -5.81 -12.02 -10.64
N LEU A 70 -5.31 -10.97 -9.99
CA LEU A 70 -3.93 -10.51 -10.09
C LEU A 70 -3.13 -10.91 -8.86
N GLU A 71 -2.01 -11.57 -9.07
CA GLU A 71 -1.04 -11.85 -8.02
C GLU A 71 -0.16 -10.63 -7.74
N GLY A 72 0.08 -10.34 -6.47
CA GLY A 72 1.01 -9.29 -6.04
C GLY A 72 1.72 -9.63 -4.73
N LYS A 73 2.90 -9.04 -4.53
CA LYS A 73 3.69 -9.18 -3.31
C LYS A 73 3.12 -8.27 -2.22
N VAL A 74 3.00 -8.82 -1.02
CA VAL A 74 2.58 -8.11 0.20
C VAL A 74 3.81 -7.49 0.83
N PHE A 75 3.73 -6.19 1.09
CA PHE A 75 4.78 -5.42 1.73
C PHE A 75 4.24 -4.74 2.98
N VAL A 76 5.01 -4.79 4.05
CA VAL A 76 4.73 -4.08 5.30
C VAL A 76 5.80 -3.03 5.52
N VAL A 77 5.38 -1.78 5.64
CA VAL A 77 6.23 -0.67 6.07
C VAL A 77 6.00 -0.40 7.55
N SER A 78 7.10 -0.33 8.28
CA SER A 78 7.15 0.08 9.68
C SER A 78 8.07 1.30 9.78
N LEU A 79 7.54 2.43 10.24
CA LEU A 79 8.31 3.67 10.39
C LEU A 79 9.03 3.72 11.74
N VAL A 80 10.22 4.32 11.78
CA VAL A 80 10.94 4.55 13.05
C VAL A 80 10.11 5.48 13.94
N GLY A 81 9.96 5.11 15.21
CA GLY A 81 9.23 5.93 16.19
C GLY A 81 7.71 5.88 16.04
N SER A 82 7.17 5.05 15.16
CA SER A 82 5.73 4.84 15.02
C SER A 82 5.39 3.35 15.15
N ASN A 83 4.32 3.07 15.90
CA ASN A 83 3.75 1.72 15.96
C ASN A 83 2.69 1.49 14.86
N ALA A 84 2.32 2.53 14.12
CA ALA A 84 1.45 2.40 12.97
C ALA A 84 2.18 1.65 11.85
N LYS A 85 1.43 0.86 11.10
CA LYS A 85 1.95 0.08 9.97
C LYS A 85 1.16 0.40 8.73
N THR A 86 1.84 0.43 7.61
CA THR A 86 1.21 0.50 6.30
C THR A 86 1.50 -0.79 5.57
N GLU A 87 0.46 -1.47 5.10
CA GLU A 87 0.58 -2.66 4.29
C GLU A 87 0.11 -2.35 2.88
N PHE A 88 0.82 -2.84 1.87
CA PHE A 88 0.39 -2.71 0.48
C PHE A 88 0.71 -3.96 -0.31
N VAL A 89 -0.11 -4.21 -1.33
CA VAL A 89 0.05 -5.31 -2.27
C VAL A 89 0.32 -4.71 -3.64
N ILE A 90 1.46 -5.06 -4.24
CA ILE A 90 1.88 -4.52 -5.53
C ILE A 90 2.13 -5.67 -6.49
N LYS A 91 1.62 -5.55 -7.71
CA LYS A 91 1.93 -6.47 -8.80
C LYS A 91 3.32 -6.17 -9.36
N GLU A 92 4.20 -7.17 -9.34
CA GLU A 92 5.66 -7.09 -9.58
C GLU A 92 6.11 -6.32 -10.83
N ASN A 93 5.26 -6.23 -11.87
CA ASN A 93 5.67 -5.67 -13.16
C ASN A 93 4.97 -4.37 -13.57
N LEU A 94 4.02 -3.85 -12.78
CA LEU A 94 3.18 -2.72 -13.22
C LEU A 94 3.21 -1.52 -12.27
N GLY A 95 3.83 -1.64 -11.10
CA GLY A 95 3.67 -0.63 -10.04
C GLY A 95 2.20 -0.40 -9.67
N LEU A 96 1.32 -1.34 -10.03
CA LEU A 96 -0.12 -1.26 -9.81
C LEU A 96 -0.39 -1.64 -8.36
N PRO A 97 -0.87 -0.70 -7.52
CA PRO A 97 -1.30 -1.03 -6.18
C PRO A 97 -2.59 -1.86 -6.26
N LEU A 98 -2.55 -3.11 -5.80
CA LEU A 98 -3.71 -3.97 -5.69
C LEU A 98 -4.44 -3.74 -4.35
N ARG A 99 -3.71 -3.39 -3.30
CA ARG A 99 -4.27 -3.01 -2.00
C ARG A 99 -3.34 -2.06 -1.25
N LEU A 100 -3.93 -1.17 -0.46
CA LEU A 100 -3.28 -0.36 0.55
C LEU A 100 -4.11 -0.45 1.83
N THR A 101 -3.48 -0.70 2.95
CA THR A 101 -4.11 -0.73 4.28
C THR A 101 -3.28 0.10 5.24
N ILE A 102 -3.92 1.03 5.95
CA ILE A 102 -3.30 1.77 7.05
C ILE A 102 -3.80 1.17 8.35
N ILE A 103 -2.84 0.72 9.17
CA ILE A 103 -3.08 0.11 10.47
C ILE A 103 -2.56 1.09 11.52
N ASN A 104 -3.43 1.50 12.43
CA ASN A 104 -3.08 2.48 13.45
C ASN A 104 -2.25 1.87 14.59
N VAL A 105 -1.86 2.70 15.55
CA VAL A 105 -1.01 2.29 16.69
C VAL A 105 -1.67 1.25 17.61
N GLU A 106 -2.99 1.12 17.56
CA GLU A 106 -3.76 0.13 18.33
C GLU A 106 -3.91 -1.20 17.57
N GLY A 107 -3.44 -1.28 16.32
CA GLY A 107 -3.59 -2.44 15.45
C GLY A 107 -4.91 -2.49 14.68
N ASN A 108 -5.74 -1.46 14.79
CA ASN A 108 -7.01 -1.36 14.06
C ASN A 108 -6.76 -0.88 12.62
N ARG A 109 -7.57 -1.35 11.67
CA ARG A 109 -7.53 -0.88 10.28
C ARG A 109 -8.30 0.43 10.18
N ASP A 110 -7.57 1.53 10.02
CA ASP A 110 -8.17 2.85 9.82
C ASP A 110 -8.65 3.03 8.38
N LEU A 111 -7.91 2.48 7.41
CA LEU A 111 -8.18 2.65 5.99
C LEU A 111 -7.83 1.39 5.22
N GLU A 112 -8.65 1.03 4.25
CA GLU A 112 -8.28 0.05 3.23
C GLU A 112 -8.81 0.47 1.85
N ILE A 113 -7.92 0.47 0.88
CA ILE A 113 -8.23 0.62 -0.56
C ILE A 113 -7.83 -0.70 -1.21
N LYS A 114 -8.74 -1.36 -1.90
CA LYS A 114 -8.50 -2.70 -2.47
C LYS A 114 -9.11 -2.81 -3.85
N LEU A 115 -8.34 -3.32 -4.81
CA LEU A 115 -8.79 -3.68 -6.14
C LEU A 115 -9.74 -4.88 -6.04
N ILE A 116 -10.94 -4.73 -6.59
CA ILE A 116 -11.96 -5.78 -6.59
C ILE A 116 -12.25 -6.32 -7.99
N GLU A 117 -11.96 -5.54 -9.03
CA GLU A 117 -12.18 -5.93 -10.41
C GLU A 117 -11.08 -5.35 -11.32
N TYR A 118 -10.65 -6.14 -12.30
CA TYR A 118 -9.66 -5.79 -13.31
C TYR A 118 -10.05 -6.41 -14.65
N GLU A 119 -10.23 -5.58 -15.67
CA GLU A 119 -10.52 -6.03 -17.03
C GLU A 119 -9.57 -5.38 -18.04
N THR A 120 -9.11 -6.17 -19.02
CA THR A 120 -8.34 -5.71 -20.19
C THR A 120 -9.09 -6.04 -21.46
N ARG A 121 -9.27 -5.06 -22.36
CA ARG A 121 -9.93 -5.22 -23.66
C ARG A 121 -9.05 -4.72 -24.81
#